data_AF-A0A7N0U8B4-F1
#
_entry.id   AF-A0A7N0U8B4-F1
#
_cell.length_a   1.000
_cell.length_b   1.000
_cell.length_c   1.000
_cell.angle_alpha   90.00
_cell.angle_beta   90.00
_cell.angle_gamma   90.00
#
_symmetry.space_group_name_H-M   'P 1'
#
loop_
_entity.id
_entity.type
_entity.pdbx_description
1 polymer ?
#
loop_
_entity_poly.entity_id
_entity_poly.type
_entity_poly.pdbx_seq_one_letter_code
_entity_poly.pdbx_strand_id
1 'polypeptide(L)'
;MSGVWMFEQNGVIRLVDHPSSGRQAMMGSGKRKVLVHLPTGEVISGYTMLEPILKGLGWERYYGGENSFEFMQFHRKGSIDLISLPKEFPKFNSIYMYDLVIKNPNTFQVRDVRD
;
A
#
# COMPACT_ATOMS: atom_id res chain seq x y z
N MET A 1 7.48 6.29 15.97
CA MET A 1 7.68 5.71 17.32
C MET A 1 7.52 4.20 17.19
N SER A 2 8.63 3.45 17.30
CA SER A 2 8.64 1.99 17.18
C SER A 2 9.42 1.42 18.36
N GLY A 3 8.78 0.64 19.22
CA GLY A 3 9.38 0.01 20.39
C GLY A 3 8.29 -0.73 21.17
N VAL A 4 8.66 -1.81 21.85
CA VAL A 4 7.75 -2.54 22.74
C VAL A 4 8.08 -2.14 24.17
N TRP A 5 7.08 -1.71 24.91
CA TRP A 5 7.23 -1.48 26.35
C TRP A 5 7.34 -2.83 27.05
N MET A 6 8.47 -3.08 27.70
CA MET A 6 8.65 -4.25 28.57
C MET A 6 8.59 -3.83 30.03
N PHE A 7 7.89 -4.66 30.82
CA PHE A 7 7.83 -4.55 32.27
C PHE A 7 8.89 -5.49 32.86
N GLU A 8 9.94 -4.93 33.45
CA GLU A 8 10.95 -5.71 34.16
C GLU A 8 10.40 -6.21 35.50
N GLN A 9 10.88 -7.36 35.98
CA GLN A 9 10.41 -8.00 37.21
C GLN A 9 10.67 -7.16 38.49
N ASN A 10 11.54 -6.14 38.40
CA ASN A 10 11.81 -5.16 39.45
C ASN A 10 10.82 -3.98 39.45
N GLY A 11 9.79 -4.01 38.60
CA GLY A 11 8.75 -2.97 38.52
C GLY A 11 9.08 -1.79 37.61
N VAL A 12 10.22 -1.80 36.92
CA VAL A 12 10.60 -0.72 36.00
C VAL A 12 10.04 -0.99 34.60
N ILE A 13 9.38 0.00 34.04
CA ILE A 13 8.97 -0.01 32.63
C ILE A 13 10.10 0.56 31.79
N ARG A 14 10.56 -0.20 30.80
CA ARG A 14 11.55 0.28 29.82
C ARG A 14 11.03 0.10 28.40
N LEU A 15 11.25 1.13 27.59
CA LEU A 15 11.05 1.03 26.15
C LEU A 15 12.27 0.30 25.58
N VAL A 16 12.06 -0.90 25.03
CA VAL A 16 13.14 -1.65 24.38
C VAL A 16 13.08 -1.37 22.89
N ASP A 17 14.15 -0.76 22.38
CA ASP A 17 14.41 -0.66 20.96
C ASP A 17 14.78 -2.04 20.44
N HIS A 18 13.93 -2.63 19.60
CA HIS A 18 14.34 -3.78 18.81
C HIS A 18 15.48 -3.35 17.89
N PRO A 19 16.57 -4.15 17.74
CA PRO A 19 17.53 -3.96 16.67
C PRO A 19 16.92 -4.35 15.33
N SER A 20 16.00 -3.52 14.85
CA SER A 20 15.60 -3.41 13.46
C SER A 20 15.55 -1.93 13.12
N SER A 21 16.76 -1.36 13.05
CA SER A 21 17.20 -0.29 12.17
C SER A 21 16.08 0.59 11.63
N GLY A 22 15.97 1.80 12.18
CA GLY A 22 15.38 2.93 11.50
C GLY A 22 15.96 3.05 10.08
N ARG A 23 15.05 3.17 9.10
CA ARG A 23 15.23 3.08 7.64
C ARG A 23 15.34 1.62 7.12
N GLN A 24 14.24 1.15 6.55
CA GLN A 24 14.06 -0.11 5.78
C GLN A 24 13.72 -1.42 6.51
N ALA A 25 13.27 -1.40 7.77
CA ALA A 25 12.70 -2.60 8.40
C ALA A 25 11.21 -2.88 8.08
N MET A 26 10.70 -2.47 6.90
CA MET A 26 9.39 -2.93 6.39
C MET A 26 9.51 -4.08 5.38
N MET A 27 10.74 -4.54 5.11
CA MET A 27 10.95 -5.84 4.48
C MET A 27 11.13 -6.87 5.59
N GLY A 28 10.02 -7.43 6.05
CA GLY A 28 10.07 -8.76 6.63
C GLY A 28 10.84 -9.67 5.67
N SER A 29 11.70 -10.50 6.22
CA SER A 29 12.54 -11.48 5.53
C SER A 29 11.70 -12.54 4.78
N GLY A 30 10.96 -12.16 3.75
CA GLY A 30 10.08 -13.06 3.04
C GLY A 30 9.32 -12.37 1.92
N LYS A 31 9.95 -12.34 0.73
CA LYS A 31 9.33 -12.20 -0.59
C LYS A 31 8.77 -10.82 -0.93
N ARG A 32 9.32 -10.23 -2.00
CA ARG A 32 8.81 -8.99 -2.62
C ARG A 32 7.35 -9.20 -3.01
N LYS A 33 6.44 -8.29 -2.64
CA LYS A 33 5.04 -8.36 -3.03
C LYS A 33 4.81 -7.68 -4.38
N VAL A 34 3.89 -8.22 -5.18
CA VAL A 34 3.43 -7.63 -6.45
C VAL A 34 1.91 -7.58 -6.50
N LEU A 35 1.36 -6.54 -7.14
CA LEU A 35 -0.05 -6.46 -7.48
C LEU A 35 -0.28 -7.11 -8.85
N VAL A 36 -1.23 -8.03 -8.91
CA VAL A 36 -1.62 -8.75 -10.14
C VAL A 36 -3.03 -8.36 -10.53
N HIS A 37 -3.23 -8.06 -11.80
CA HIS A 37 -4.55 -7.89 -12.40
C HIS A 37 -5.13 -9.28 -12.71
N LEU A 38 -6.17 -9.69 -11.98
CA LEU A 38 -6.73 -11.04 -12.07
C LEU A 38 -7.25 -11.42 -13.47
N PRO A 39 -7.97 -10.54 -14.20
CA PRO A 39 -8.45 -10.86 -15.55
C PRO A 39 -7.35 -11.19 -16.57
N THR A 40 -6.19 -10.51 -16.52
CA THR A 40 -5.09 -10.74 -17.48
C THR A 40 -3.96 -11.60 -16.92
N GLY A 41 -3.88 -11.75 -15.60
CA GLY A 41 -2.77 -12.41 -14.91
C GLY A 41 -1.48 -11.59 -14.85
N GLU A 42 -1.49 -10.36 -15.38
CA GLU A 42 -0.30 -9.52 -15.49
C GLU A 42 0.04 -8.81 -14.18
N VAL A 43 1.34 -8.61 -13.95
CA VAL A 43 1.84 -7.80 -12.84
C VAL A 43 1.71 -6.33 -13.17
N ILE A 44 1.09 -5.56 -12.28
CA ILE A 44 1.05 -4.11 -12.38
C ILE A 44 2.44 -3.54 -12.04
N SER A 45 3.14 -3.05 -13.05
CA SER A 45 4.49 -2.47 -12.95
C SER A 45 4.54 -0.94 -13.11
N GLY A 46 3.39 -0.28 -13.31
CA GLY A 46 3.33 1.18 -13.44
C GLY A 46 1.90 1.74 -13.49
N TYR A 47 1.78 3.06 -13.31
CA TYR A 47 0.49 3.76 -13.36
C TYR A 47 -0.14 3.79 -14.75
N THR A 48 0.65 3.73 -15.81
CA THR A 48 0.16 3.61 -17.19
C THR A 48 -0.68 2.35 -17.41
N MET A 49 -0.43 1.27 -16.64
CA MET A 49 -1.26 0.06 -16.66
C MET A 49 -2.40 0.12 -15.63
N LEU A 50 -2.15 0.68 -14.44
CA LEU A 50 -3.14 0.70 -13.36
C LEU A 50 -4.31 1.67 -13.61
N GLU A 51 -4.02 2.87 -14.15
CA GLU A 51 -5.03 3.93 -14.32
C GLU A 51 -6.16 3.55 -15.28
N PRO A 52 -5.91 2.94 -16.46
CA PRO A 52 -6.98 2.50 -17.35
C PRO A 52 -7.91 1.46 -16.69
N ILE A 53 -7.35 0.55 -15.89
CA ILE A 53 -8.13 -0.46 -15.16
C ILE A 53 -9.04 0.23 -14.14
N LEU A 54 -8.48 1.12 -13.30
CA LEU A 54 -9.25 1.88 -12.33
C LEU A 54 -10.35 2.71 -13.00
N LYS A 55 -10.05 3.37 -14.12
CA LYS A 55 -11.04 4.10 -14.91
C LYS A 55 -12.17 3.19 -15.40
N GLY A 56 -11.85 1.99 -15.89
CA GLY A 56 -12.84 0.99 -16.31
C GLY A 56 -13.75 0.50 -15.17
N LEU A 57 -13.28 0.59 -13.92
CA LEU A 57 -14.04 0.25 -12.70
C LEU A 57 -14.84 1.44 -12.13
N GLY A 58 -14.80 2.61 -12.77
CA GLY A 58 -15.53 3.80 -12.35
C GLY A 58 -14.79 4.67 -11.33
N TRP A 59 -13.47 4.53 -11.21
CA TRP A 59 -12.63 5.45 -10.44
C TRP A 59 -12.19 6.64 -11.28
N GLU A 60 -12.30 7.83 -10.71
CA GLU A 60 -11.96 9.09 -11.35
C GLU A 60 -10.92 9.83 -10.53
N ARG A 61 -10.05 10.61 -11.20
CA ARG A 61 -9.05 11.42 -10.52
C ARG A 61 -9.69 12.42 -9.57
N TYR A 62 -9.23 12.43 -8.32
CA TYR A 62 -9.65 13.37 -7.30
C TYR A 62 -8.56 14.41 -7.04
N TYR A 63 -8.89 15.68 -7.22
CA TYR A 63 -7.95 16.80 -7.07
C TYR A 63 -8.21 17.65 -5.81
N GLY A 64 -9.27 17.36 -5.05
CA GLY A 64 -9.66 18.17 -3.88
C GLY A 64 -8.91 17.86 -2.59
N GLY A 65 -7.84 17.06 -2.63
CA GLY A 65 -7.07 16.69 -1.45
C GLY A 65 -5.93 17.66 -1.16
N GLU A 66 -5.78 18.08 0.10
CA GLU A 66 -4.67 18.94 0.56
C GLU A 66 -3.29 18.30 0.30
N ASN A 67 -3.23 16.97 0.24
CA ASN A 67 -2.00 16.21 -0.01
C ASN A 67 -1.78 15.86 -1.49
N SER A 68 -2.41 16.60 -2.41
CA SER A 68 -2.28 16.39 -3.87
C SER A 68 -0.86 16.58 -4.41
N PHE A 69 0.07 17.12 -3.63
CA PHE A 69 1.48 17.23 -4.00
C PHE A 69 2.23 15.90 -3.86
N GLU A 70 1.91 15.08 -2.86
CA GLU A 70 2.53 13.77 -2.59
C GLU A 70 1.74 12.60 -3.18
N PHE A 71 0.41 12.73 -3.23
CA PHE A 71 -0.48 11.65 -3.59
C PHE A 71 -1.26 11.91 -4.87
N MET A 72 -1.65 10.80 -5.45
CA MET A 72 -2.43 10.66 -6.66
C MET A 72 -3.72 9.94 -6.25
N GLN A 73 -4.79 10.71 -6.04
CA GLN A 73 -6.01 10.20 -5.43
C GLN A 73 -7.09 9.90 -6.48
N PHE A 74 -7.93 8.92 -6.18
CA PHE A 74 -9.10 8.58 -6.99
C PHE A 74 -10.33 8.47 -6.11
N HIS A 75 -11.45 9.01 -6.58
CA HIS A 75 -12.76 8.81 -5.98
C HIS A 75 -13.61 7.91 -6.87
N ARG A 76 -14.50 7.12 -6.26
CA ARG A 76 -15.49 6.34 -6.99
C ARG A 76 -16.82 7.07 -7.02
N LYS A 77 -17.32 7.36 -8.22
CA LYS A 77 -18.58 8.10 -8.39
C LYS A 77 -19.73 7.44 -7.64
N GLY A 78 -20.39 8.21 -6.77
CA GLY A 78 -21.52 7.73 -5.97
C GLY A 78 -21.13 6.88 -4.75
N SER A 79 -19.84 6.77 -4.41
CA SER A 79 -19.35 6.19 -3.16
C SER A 79 -18.55 7.22 -2.37
N ILE A 80 -18.43 7.00 -1.06
CA ILE A 80 -17.50 7.72 -0.18
C ILE A 80 -16.05 7.22 -0.30
N ASP A 81 -15.83 6.21 -1.13
CA ASP A 81 -14.53 5.59 -1.29
C ASP A 81 -13.49 6.49 -1.98
N LEU A 82 -12.31 6.51 -1.38
CA LEU A 82 -11.10 7.13 -1.90
C LEU A 82 -9.97 6.10 -1.97
N ILE A 83 -9.18 6.11 -3.05
CA ILE A 83 -7.87 5.45 -3.16
C ILE A 83 -6.81 6.54 -3.17
N SER A 84 -5.75 6.40 -2.39
CA SER A 84 -4.60 7.31 -2.40
C SER A 84 -3.33 6.56 -2.76
N LEU A 85 -2.75 6.83 -3.92
CA LEU A 85 -1.49 6.21 -4.37
C LEU A 85 -0.35 7.24 -4.34
N PRO A 86 0.90 6.85 -4.11
CA PRO A 86 2.02 7.78 -4.21
C PRO A 86 2.17 8.24 -5.67
N LYS A 87 2.55 9.49 -5.95
CA LYS A 87 2.74 9.92 -7.35
C LYS A 87 3.82 9.14 -8.10
N GLU A 88 4.86 8.74 -7.38
CA GLU A 88 5.98 7.98 -7.93
C GLU A 88 5.75 6.49 -7.69
N PHE A 89 5.66 5.71 -8.77
CA PHE A 89 5.44 4.26 -8.68
C PHE A 89 6.50 3.50 -7.86
N PRO A 90 7.79 3.88 -7.82
CA PRO A 90 8.76 3.22 -6.93
C PRO A 90 8.40 3.27 -5.43
N LYS A 91 7.56 4.21 -5.00
CA LYS A 91 7.04 4.32 -3.62
C LYS A 91 5.81 3.44 -3.39
N PHE A 92 5.26 2.82 -4.43
CA PHE A 92 4.09 1.95 -4.39
C PHE A 92 4.43 0.61 -3.73
N ASN A 93 4.19 0.52 -2.43
CA ASN A 93 4.39 -0.66 -1.59
C ASN A 93 3.07 -1.43 -1.32
N SER A 94 3.17 -2.51 -0.55
CA SER A 94 2.05 -3.42 -0.24
C SER A 94 0.86 -2.77 0.45
N ILE A 95 1.04 -1.66 1.19
CA ILE A 95 -0.06 -0.95 1.85
C ILE A 95 -1.06 -0.46 0.79
N TYR A 96 -0.53 0.21 -0.25
CA TYR A 96 -1.34 0.69 -1.37
C TYR A 96 -1.92 -0.45 -2.21
N MET A 97 -1.16 -1.56 -2.34
CA MET A 97 -1.64 -2.75 -3.05
C MET A 97 -2.86 -3.37 -2.35
N TYR A 98 -2.85 -3.49 -1.02
CA TYR A 98 -3.97 -4.05 -0.27
C TYR A 98 -5.18 -3.12 -0.23
N ASP A 99 -4.98 -1.80 -0.18
CA ASP A 99 -6.08 -0.83 -0.31
C ASP A 99 -6.82 -1.02 -1.65
N LEU A 100 -6.06 -1.19 -2.75
CA LEU A 100 -6.63 -1.50 -4.07
C LEU A 100 -7.42 -2.82 -4.09
N VAL A 101 -6.91 -3.87 -3.45
CA VAL A 101 -7.59 -5.18 -3.36
C VAL A 101 -8.89 -5.09 -2.56
N ILE A 102 -8.88 -4.39 -1.42
CA ILE A 102 -10.07 -4.23 -0.57
C ILE A 102 -11.16 -3.44 -1.31
N LYS A 103 -10.77 -2.39 -2.04
CA LYS A 103 -11.73 -1.51 -2.75
C LYS A 103 -12.19 -2.06 -4.10
N ASN A 104 -11.44 -2.99 -4.69
CA ASN A 104 -11.77 -3.64 -5.96
C ASN A 104 -11.62 -5.16 -5.83
N PRO A 105 -12.48 -5.80 -5.00
CA PRO A 105 -12.41 -7.24 -4.81
C PRO A 105 -12.62 -7.95 -6.14
N ASN A 106 -11.92 -9.06 -6.34
CA ASN A 106 -11.92 -9.87 -7.58
C ASN A 106 -11.27 -9.23 -8.81
N THR A 107 -10.80 -7.97 -8.75
CA THR A 107 -10.00 -7.37 -9.83
C THR A 107 -8.50 -7.57 -9.59
N PHE A 108 -8.06 -7.39 -8.34
CA PHE A 108 -6.64 -7.42 -8.01
C PHE A 108 -6.32 -8.50 -6.98
N GLN A 109 -5.06 -8.95 -7.00
CA GLN A 109 -4.50 -9.83 -5.99
C GLN A 109 -3.06 -9.41 -5.67
N VAL A 110 -2.70 -9.41 -4.38
CA VAL A 110 -1.29 -9.29 -3.97
C VAL A 110 -0.66 -10.68 -3.94
N ARG A 111 0.47 -10.88 -4.60
CA ARG A 111 1.24 -12.12 -4.60
C ARG A 111 2.66 -11.91 -4.09
N ASP A 112 3.22 -12.97 -3.54
CA ASP A 112 4.65 -13.08 -3.29
C ASP A 112 5.41 -13.37 -4.59
N VAL A 113 6.43 -12.58 -4.88
CA VAL A 113 7.47 -12.93 -5.83
C VAL A 113 8.34 -13.98 -5.15
N ARG A 114 8.38 -15.17 -5.74
CA ARG A 114 9.41 -16.15 -5.42
C ARG A 114 10.63 -15.76 -6.25
N ASP A 115 11.76 -15.57 -5.59
CA ASP A 115 13.06 -15.48 -6.26
C ASP A 115 13.38 -16.79 -6.99
#